data_AF-A0A818NY56-F1
#
_entry.id   AF-A0A818NY56-F1
#
_cell.length_a   1.000
_cell.length_b   1.000
_cell.length_c   1.000
_cell.angle_alpha   90.00
_cell.angle_beta   90.00
_cell.angle_gamma   90.00
#
_symmetry.space_group_name_H-M   'P 1'
#
loop_
_entity.id
_entity.type
_entity.pdbx_description
1 polymer ?
#
loop_
_entity_poly.entity_id
_entity_poly.type
_entity_poly.pdbx_seq_one_letter_code
_entity_poly.pdbx_strand_id
1 'polypeptide(L)'
;MKHIVTNKLVKTSDKHAKFLLENLNLLRKQKELCDVILIVGQNKTPAQRAILSACSPYLRAMFTGELAESRQPEIIIRDIEEHAMELLIEYCYTSRIVVDEKKMFKCIRAFADTHSCRELLRVADHYAQQHFIDVKESEEFLFLPIHQLIDIISSDELNMTSEEDVFNAVMQWISCDVQQRKQYLPKILEHVRFPLMSARFLVNTVSSDPLIRSDQAKYYLLLPQELRGWCSGGAIASVEMFDPVTNERRAVSPMSKRRCGVGVAVLNNLLYAVGGHDGVSYLNSVEKFDPQTNQWNNDIAPASSCRTSVGVAVLSGCVYSMSNIR
;
A
#
# COMPACT_ATOMS: atom_id res chain seq x y z
N MET A 1 -11.91 -58.34 39.51
CA MET A 1 -12.35 -56.95 39.31
C MET A 1 -12.77 -56.80 37.86
N LYS A 2 -14.07 -56.66 37.57
CA LYS A 2 -14.56 -56.40 36.20
C LYS A 2 -14.33 -54.91 35.89
N HIS A 3 -13.50 -54.62 34.91
CA HIS A 3 -13.37 -53.29 34.33
C HIS A 3 -14.71 -52.89 33.72
N ILE A 4 -15.36 -51.87 34.29
CA ILE A 4 -16.51 -51.21 33.70
C ILE A 4 -15.96 -50.35 32.56
N VAL A 5 -16.01 -50.88 31.33
CA VAL A 5 -15.80 -50.07 30.12
C VAL A 5 -17.10 -49.30 29.88
N THR A 6 -17.16 -48.04 30.31
CA THR A 6 -18.25 -47.14 29.97
C THR A 6 -18.17 -46.81 28.48
N ASN A 7 -18.94 -47.53 27.67
CA ASN A 7 -19.06 -47.30 26.23
C ASN A 7 -19.99 -46.09 26.00
N LYS A 8 -19.46 -44.86 26.09
CA LYS A 8 -20.24 -43.64 25.82
C LYS A 8 -20.15 -43.29 24.34
N LEU A 9 -21.28 -43.34 23.64
CA LEU A 9 -21.42 -42.85 22.26
C LEU A 9 -21.67 -41.34 22.30
N VAL A 10 -20.74 -40.52 21.81
CA VAL A 10 -20.91 -39.07 21.65
C VAL A 10 -21.31 -38.78 20.21
N LYS A 11 -22.48 -38.14 20.01
CA LYS A 11 -22.98 -37.74 18.69
C LYS A 11 -23.23 -36.24 18.65
N THR A 12 -22.54 -35.55 17.76
CA THR A 12 -22.71 -34.11 17.50
C THR A 12 -23.49 -33.93 16.20
N SER A 13 -24.45 -33.00 16.18
CA SER A 13 -25.28 -32.72 15.00
C SER A 13 -25.01 -31.31 14.49
N ASP A 14 -24.41 -31.20 13.31
CA ASP A 14 -24.10 -29.91 12.69
C ASP A 14 -25.37 -29.16 12.24
N LYS A 15 -26.47 -29.90 12.02
CA LYS A 15 -27.76 -29.33 11.59
C LYS A 15 -28.55 -28.71 12.74
N HIS A 16 -28.32 -29.16 13.98
CA HIS A 16 -29.12 -28.74 15.12
C HIS A 16 -28.97 -27.24 15.40
N ALA A 17 -27.74 -26.72 15.36
CA ALA A 17 -27.47 -25.31 15.60
C ALA A 17 -28.14 -24.41 14.54
N LYS A 18 -28.03 -24.79 13.26
CA LYS A 18 -28.67 -24.05 12.15
C LYS A 18 -30.19 -24.04 12.28
N PHE A 19 -30.80 -25.20 12.53
CA PHE A 19 -32.23 -25.31 12.74
C PHE A 19 -32.71 -24.49 13.95
N LEU A 20 -31.96 -24.50 15.06
CA LEU A 20 -32.28 -23.70 16.24
C LEU A 20 -32.30 -22.19 15.92
N LEU A 21 -31.26 -21.70 15.24
CA LEU A 21 -31.16 -20.29 14.83
C LEU A 21 -32.28 -19.87 13.88
N GLU A 22 -32.62 -20.72 12.91
CA GLU A 22 -33.74 -20.49 11.99
C GLU A 22 -35.08 -20.33 12.74
N ASN A 23 -35.35 -21.18 13.74
CA ASN A 23 -36.56 -21.07 14.56
C ASN A 23 -36.53 -19.82 15.47
N LEU A 24 -35.38 -19.47 16.05
CA LEU A 24 -35.25 -18.23 16.83
C LEU A 24 -35.50 -16.99 15.96
N ASN A 25 -35.09 -17.01 14.68
CA ASN A 25 -35.39 -15.92 13.75
C ASN A 25 -36.88 -15.82 13.44
N LEU A 26 -37.57 -16.97 13.32
CA LEU A 26 -39.03 -17.01 13.13
C LEU A 26 -39.75 -16.37 14.33
N LEU A 27 -39.38 -16.76 15.56
CA LEU A 27 -39.92 -16.17 16.78
C LEU A 27 -39.71 -14.66 16.80
N ARG A 28 -38.49 -14.18 16.46
CA ARG A 28 -38.20 -12.76 16.35
C ARG A 28 -39.11 -12.05 15.35
N LYS A 29 -39.27 -12.60 14.14
CA LYS A 29 -40.13 -12.03 13.08
C LYS A 29 -41.60 -11.98 13.49
N GLN A 30 -42.04 -12.96 14.28
CA GLN A 30 -43.39 -13.01 14.88
C GLN A 30 -43.52 -12.16 16.15
N LYS A 31 -42.43 -11.55 16.63
CA LYS A 31 -42.34 -10.79 17.88
C LYS A 31 -42.63 -11.63 19.13
N GLU A 32 -42.40 -12.94 19.04
CA GLU A 32 -42.55 -13.87 20.15
C GLU A 32 -41.25 -14.00 20.94
N LEU A 33 -41.36 -14.00 22.26
CA LEU A 33 -40.23 -14.10 23.19
C LEU A 33 -39.16 -13.00 23.02
N CYS A 34 -39.49 -11.88 22.38
CA CYS A 34 -38.62 -10.71 22.30
C CYS A 34 -38.69 -9.91 23.60
N ASP A 35 -37.54 -9.71 24.24
CA ASP A 35 -37.38 -9.04 25.53
C ASP A 35 -36.71 -7.67 25.41
N VAL A 36 -36.37 -7.24 24.19
CA VAL A 36 -35.81 -5.92 23.90
C VAL A 36 -36.23 -5.41 22.52
N ILE A 37 -36.38 -4.10 22.39
CA ILE A 37 -36.53 -3.38 21.12
C ILE A 37 -35.33 -2.45 20.97
N LEU A 38 -34.56 -2.66 19.90
CA LEU A 38 -33.47 -1.75 19.52
C LEU A 38 -34.01 -0.65 18.63
N ILE A 39 -33.69 0.59 18.98
CA ILE A 39 -34.08 1.79 18.23
C ILE A 39 -32.82 2.39 17.62
N VAL A 40 -32.76 2.44 16.29
CA VAL A 40 -31.68 3.08 15.54
C VAL A 40 -32.32 4.04 14.55
N GLY A 41 -32.07 5.34 14.75
CA GLY A 41 -32.77 6.39 14.02
C GLY A 41 -34.29 6.26 14.15
N GLN A 42 -34.99 5.96 13.06
CA GLN A 42 -36.44 5.74 13.03
C GLN A 42 -36.84 4.26 13.14
N ASN A 43 -35.90 3.33 12.94
CA ASN A 43 -36.19 1.91 12.91
C ASN A 43 -36.26 1.32 14.33
N LYS A 44 -37.31 0.51 14.56
CA LYS A 44 -37.53 -0.25 15.79
C LYS A 44 -37.48 -1.74 15.51
N THR A 45 -36.48 -2.43 16.02
CA THR A 45 -36.27 -3.86 15.78
C THR A 45 -36.42 -4.67 17.07
N PRO A 46 -37.48 -5.49 17.20
CA PRO A 46 -37.61 -6.41 18.32
C PRO A 46 -36.60 -7.56 18.21
N ALA A 47 -36.00 -7.95 19.33
CA ALA A 47 -34.98 -8.99 19.39
C ALA A 47 -34.96 -9.68 20.77
N GLN A 48 -34.11 -10.71 20.87
CA GLN A 48 -33.81 -11.43 22.10
C GLN A 48 -32.41 -11.03 22.61
N ARG A 49 -32.34 -10.48 23.83
CA ARG A 49 -31.08 -10.08 24.50
C ARG A 49 -30.08 -11.21 24.57
N ALA A 50 -30.54 -12.44 24.81
CA ALA A 50 -29.69 -13.62 24.92
C ALA A 50 -28.92 -13.91 23.61
N ILE A 51 -29.61 -13.81 22.46
CA ILE A 51 -29.00 -14.06 21.15
C ILE A 51 -28.00 -12.96 20.80
N LEU A 52 -28.42 -11.70 20.97
CA LEU A 52 -27.56 -10.56 20.74
C LEU A 52 -26.32 -10.55 21.65
N SER A 53 -26.45 -10.94 22.92
CA SER A 53 -25.33 -11.07 23.87
C SER A 53 -24.37 -12.20 23.50
N ALA A 54 -24.87 -13.27 22.90
CA ALA A 54 -24.03 -14.37 22.45
C ALA A 54 -23.18 -13.94 21.25
N CYS A 55 -23.74 -13.13 20.35
CA CYS A 55 -23.09 -12.71 19.12
C CYS A 55 -22.20 -11.46 19.28
N SER A 56 -22.51 -10.55 20.20
CA SER A 56 -21.77 -9.28 20.37
C SER A 56 -21.35 -9.08 21.83
N PRO A 57 -20.04 -9.00 22.12
CA PRO A 57 -19.53 -8.65 23.45
C PRO A 57 -20.02 -7.29 23.95
N TYR A 58 -20.20 -6.32 23.05
CA TYR A 58 -20.75 -5.01 23.37
C TYR A 58 -22.20 -5.11 23.84
N LEU A 59 -23.07 -5.79 23.08
CA LEU A 59 -24.47 -5.97 23.46
C LEU A 59 -24.58 -6.79 24.74
N ARG A 60 -23.70 -7.78 24.92
CA ARG A 60 -23.59 -8.51 26.19
C ARG A 60 -23.30 -7.57 27.34
N ALA A 61 -22.26 -6.75 27.26
CA ALA A 61 -21.91 -5.79 28.30
C ALA A 61 -23.07 -4.81 28.59
N MET A 62 -23.79 -4.36 27.57
CA MET A 62 -24.96 -3.49 27.69
C MET A 62 -26.14 -4.17 28.40
N PHE A 63 -26.43 -5.44 28.07
CA PHE A 63 -27.58 -6.16 28.63
C PHE A 63 -27.30 -6.81 29.98
N THR A 64 -26.05 -7.17 30.28
CA THR A 64 -25.65 -7.81 31.54
C THR A 64 -24.98 -6.85 32.52
N GLY A 65 -24.73 -5.61 32.12
CA GLY A 65 -24.14 -4.58 32.98
C GLY A 65 -25.13 -4.05 34.03
N GLU A 66 -24.62 -3.20 34.93
CA GLU A 66 -25.45 -2.53 35.95
C GLU A 66 -26.04 -1.19 35.46
N LEU A 67 -25.83 -0.85 34.19
CA LEU A 67 -26.30 0.40 33.59
C LEU A 67 -27.82 0.38 33.36
N ALA A 68 -28.44 1.54 33.20
CA ALA A 68 -29.90 1.69 33.09
C ALA A 68 -30.47 0.92 31.88
N GLU A 69 -29.72 0.87 30.79
CA GLU A 69 -30.04 0.16 29.54
C GLU A 69 -30.28 -1.34 29.79
N SER A 70 -29.60 -1.94 30.77
CA SER A 70 -29.79 -3.35 31.14
C SER A 70 -31.21 -3.66 31.63
N ARG A 71 -31.99 -2.65 32.02
CA ARG A 71 -33.37 -2.83 32.54
C ARG A 71 -34.43 -2.26 31.60
N GLN A 72 -34.02 -1.62 30.51
CA GLN A 72 -34.95 -0.98 29.59
C GLN A 72 -35.48 -1.97 28.54
N PRO A 73 -36.80 -1.91 28.23
CA PRO A 73 -37.40 -2.70 27.15
C PRO A 73 -37.11 -2.10 25.78
N GLU A 74 -36.88 -0.79 25.68
CA GLU A 74 -36.50 -0.08 24.46
C GLU A 74 -35.14 0.59 24.67
N ILE A 75 -34.17 0.33 23.79
CA ILE A 75 -32.81 0.86 23.90
C ILE A 75 -32.47 1.61 22.62
N ILE A 76 -32.04 2.87 22.77
CA ILE A 76 -31.64 3.72 21.65
C ILE A 76 -30.15 3.55 21.43
N ILE A 77 -29.77 3.01 20.27
CA ILE A 77 -28.39 2.92 19.85
C ILE A 77 -28.08 4.11 18.96
N ARG A 78 -27.06 4.88 19.35
CA ARG A 78 -26.58 6.06 18.63
C ARG A 78 -25.34 5.71 17.81
N ASP A 79 -25.00 6.59 16.87
CA ASP A 79 -23.76 6.52 16.08
C ASP A 79 -23.63 5.31 15.16
N ILE A 80 -24.74 4.65 14.82
CA ILE A 80 -24.80 3.52 13.90
C ILE A 80 -25.90 3.76 12.86
N GLU A 81 -25.60 3.45 11.61
CA GLU A 81 -26.56 3.52 10.51
C GLU A 81 -27.66 2.46 10.66
N GLU A 82 -28.92 2.84 10.35
CA GLU A 82 -30.10 1.98 10.53
C GLU A 82 -29.98 0.64 9.80
N HIS A 83 -29.55 0.68 8.53
CA HIS A 83 -29.41 -0.52 7.72
C HIS A 83 -28.29 -1.45 8.20
N ALA A 84 -27.18 -0.89 8.69
CA ALA A 84 -26.08 -1.66 9.25
C ALA A 84 -26.49 -2.43 10.51
N MET A 85 -27.30 -1.81 11.38
CA MET A 85 -27.86 -2.49 12.53
C MET A 85 -28.82 -3.61 12.11
N GLU A 86 -29.66 -3.38 11.11
CA GLU A 86 -30.60 -4.40 10.62
C GLU A 86 -29.88 -5.66 10.15
N LEU A 87 -28.83 -5.49 9.34
CA LEU A 87 -28.00 -6.59 8.85
C LEU A 87 -27.26 -7.32 9.96
N LEU A 88 -26.80 -6.59 10.98
CA LEU A 88 -26.16 -7.19 12.13
C LEU A 88 -27.14 -8.04 12.95
N ILE A 89 -28.35 -7.52 13.16
CA ILE A 89 -29.40 -8.28 13.81
C ILE A 89 -29.71 -9.50 12.94
N GLU A 90 -29.87 -9.36 11.63
CA GLU A 90 -30.10 -10.51 10.75
C GLU A 90 -28.96 -11.55 10.83
N TYR A 91 -27.70 -11.11 10.88
CA TYR A 91 -26.55 -11.99 11.06
C TYR A 91 -26.61 -12.79 12.37
N CYS A 92 -27.00 -12.14 13.47
CA CYS A 92 -27.10 -12.81 14.78
C CYS A 92 -28.07 -14.01 14.75
N TYR A 93 -29.08 -13.97 13.87
CA TYR A 93 -30.10 -15.03 13.76
C TYR A 93 -29.90 -15.97 12.58
N THR A 94 -29.15 -15.57 11.55
CA THR A 94 -29.00 -16.37 10.32
C THR A 94 -27.58 -16.88 10.13
N SER A 95 -26.61 -16.32 10.86
CA SER A 95 -25.17 -16.48 10.61
C SER A 95 -24.76 -16.15 9.17
N ARG A 96 -25.55 -15.33 8.47
CA ARG A 96 -25.33 -14.91 7.09
C ARG A 96 -25.45 -13.41 6.99
N ILE A 97 -24.51 -12.79 6.28
CA ILE A 97 -24.57 -11.39 5.88
C ILE A 97 -24.51 -11.37 4.37
N VAL A 98 -25.42 -10.62 3.77
CA VAL A 98 -25.39 -10.30 2.34
C VAL A 98 -25.00 -8.83 2.26
N VAL A 99 -23.84 -8.54 1.68
CA VAL A 99 -23.39 -7.17 1.45
C VAL A 99 -23.68 -6.83 -0.01
N ASP A 100 -24.80 -6.13 -0.24
CA ASP A 100 -25.28 -5.84 -1.61
C ASP A 100 -24.69 -4.54 -2.20
N GLU A 101 -24.08 -3.65 -1.39
CA GLU A 101 -23.60 -2.35 -1.88
C GLU A 101 -22.24 -1.89 -1.33
N LYS A 102 -21.50 -1.13 -2.15
CA LYS A 102 -20.20 -0.50 -1.85
C LYS A 102 -20.22 0.35 -0.57
N LYS A 103 -21.36 0.97 -0.23
CA LYS A 103 -21.52 1.84 0.96
C LYS A 103 -21.60 1.08 2.28
N MET A 104 -22.10 -0.16 2.26
CA MET A 104 -22.35 -0.94 3.48
C MET A 104 -21.08 -1.46 4.15
N PHE A 105 -19.98 -1.58 3.39
CA PHE A 105 -18.70 -2.06 3.91
C PHE A 105 -18.20 -1.20 5.08
N LYS A 106 -18.29 0.12 4.97
CA LYS A 106 -17.84 1.05 6.02
C LYS A 106 -18.59 0.83 7.33
N CYS A 107 -19.91 0.70 7.27
CA CYS A 107 -20.74 0.65 8.47
C CYS A 107 -20.64 -0.70 9.18
N ILE A 108 -20.58 -1.81 8.43
CA ILE A 108 -20.37 -3.14 9.01
C ILE A 108 -18.99 -3.22 9.67
N ARG A 109 -17.95 -2.72 8.99
CA ARG A 109 -16.58 -2.74 9.51
C ARG A 109 -16.38 -1.80 10.69
N ALA A 110 -16.86 -0.55 10.61
CA ALA A 110 -16.78 0.41 11.71
C ALA A 110 -17.54 -0.09 12.95
N PHE A 111 -18.70 -0.71 12.75
CA PHE A 111 -19.41 -1.39 13.83
C PHE A 111 -18.57 -2.53 14.42
N ALA A 112 -18.05 -3.42 13.56
CA ALA A 112 -17.30 -4.59 14.01
C ALA A 112 -16.05 -4.20 14.84
N ASP A 113 -15.38 -3.13 14.42
CA ASP A 113 -14.22 -2.56 15.12
C ASP A 113 -14.64 -1.93 16.46
N THR A 114 -15.63 -1.03 16.45
CA THR A 114 -16.13 -0.33 17.64
C THR A 114 -16.67 -1.29 18.70
N HIS A 115 -17.34 -2.36 18.28
CA HIS A 115 -18.02 -3.30 19.17
C HIS A 115 -17.28 -4.63 19.36
N SER A 116 -16.03 -4.72 18.85
CA SER A 116 -15.15 -5.90 18.98
C SER A 116 -15.79 -7.20 18.51
N CYS A 117 -16.62 -7.15 17.47
CA CYS A 117 -17.23 -8.33 16.85
C CYS A 117 -16.21 -8.99 15.91
N ARG A 118 -15.32 -9.84 16.45
CA ARG A 118 -14.19 -10.43 15.72
C ARG A 118 -14.58 -11.22 14.47
N GLU A 119 -15.64 -12.02 14.54
CA GLU A 119 -16.08 -12.83 13.39
C GLU A 119 -16.66 -11.97 12.27
N LEU A 120 -17.41 -10.93 12.65
CA LEU A 120 -17.93 -9.95 11.69
C LEU A 120 -16.80 -9.16 11.03
N LEU A 121 -15.80 -8.76 11.82
CA LEU A 121 -14.62 -8.06 11.34
C LEU A 121 -13.87 -8.92 10.33
N ARG A 122 -13.66 -10.21 10.63
CA ARG A 122 -13.02 -11.17 9.70
C ARG A 122 -13.77 -11.30 8.38
N VAL A 123 -15.09 -11.40 8.42
CA VAL A 123 -15.91 -11.49 7.20
C VAL A 123 -15.82 -10.19 6.39
N ALA A 124 -15.87 -9.03 7.06
CA ALA A 124 -15.70 -7.74 6.42
C ALA A 124 -14.30 -7.58 5.81
N ASP A 125 -13.24 -7.96 6.53
CA ASP A 125 -11.85 -7.98 6.04
C ASP A 125 -11.70 -8.83 4.79
N HIS A 126 -12.22 -10.05 4.82
CA HIS A 126 -12.16 -10.97 3.68
C HIS A 126 -12.89 -10.41 2.46
N TYR A 127 -14.07 -9.81 2.67
CA TYR A 127 -14.81 -9.14 1.60
C TYR A 127 -14.03 -7.95 1.02
N ALA A 128 -13.40 -7.13 1.87
CA ALA A 128 -12.56 -6.00 1.44
C ALA A 128 -11.40 -6.45 0.55
N GLN A 129 -10.79 -7.57 0.91
CA GLN A 129 -9.65 -8.14 0.19
C GLN A 129 -10.07 -8.72 -1.18
N GLN A 130 -11.21 -9.42 -1.22
CA GLN A 130 -11.75 -9.99 -2.47
C GLN A 130 -12.30 -8.93 -3.44
N HIS A 131 -12.85 -7.83 -2.93
CA HIS A 131 -13.45 -6.76 -3.73
C HIS A 131 -12.62 -5.47 -3.70
N PHE A 132 -11.31 -5.56 -3.48
CA PHE A 132 -10.45 -4.38 -3.29
C PHE A 132 -10.48 -3.41 -4.49
N ILE A 133 -10.64 -3.92 -5.72
CA ILE A 133 -10.77 -3.10 -6.94
C ILE A 133 -11.96 -2.14 -6.85
N ASP A 134 -13.09 -2.60 -6.31
CA ASP A 134 -14.28 -1.78 -6.13
C ASP A 134 -14.15 -0.85 -4.91
N VAL A 135 -13.48 -1.33 -3.86
CA VAL A 135 -13.29 -0.58 -2.62
C VAL A 135 -12.33 0.60 -2.82
N LYS A 136 -11.24 0.44 -3.59
CA LYS A 136 -10.26 1.53 -3.81
C LYS A 136 -10.86 2.75 -4.52
N GLU A 137 -11.88 2.55 -5.35
CA GLU A 137 -12.59 3.63 -6.06
C GLU A 137 -13.62 4.34 -5.17
N SER A 138 -13.91 3.77 -4.01
CA SER A 138 -14.97 4.22 -3.13
C SER A 138 -14.46 5.35 -2.22
N GLU A 139 -15.34 6.31 -1.89
CA GLU A 139 -14.99 7.39 -0.97
C GLU A 139 -14.69 6.84 0.44
N GLU A 140 -15.30 5.71 0.80
CA GLU A 140 -15.13 5.03 2.08
C GLU A 140 -13.68 4.62 2.32
N PHE A 141 -12.98 4.17 1.27
CA PHE A 141 -11.56 3.83 1.36
C PHE A 141 -10.73 5.02 1.83
N LEU A 142 -11.03 6.22 1.34
CA LEU A 142 -10.32 7.46 1.70
C LEU A 142 -10.50 7.86 3.16
N PHE A 143 -11.56 7.38 3.83
CA PHE A 143 -11.83 7.63 5.25
C PHE A 143 -11.35 6.52 6.18
N LEU A 144 -10.75 5.43 5.67
CA LEU A 144 -10.25 4.34 6.52
C LEU A 144 -9.17 4.83 7.50
N PRO A 145 -9.17 4.35 8.74
CA PRO A 145 -8.09 4.62 9.68
C PRO A 145 -6.82 3.85 9.26
N ILE A 146 -5.66 4.38 9.64
CA ILE A 146 -4.35 3.86 9.21
C ILE A 146 -4.13 2.38 9.51
N HIS A 147 -4.51 1.90 10.69
CA HIS A 147 -4.26 0.52 11.09
C HIS A 147 -5.01 -0.45 10.17
N GLN A 148 -6.26 -0.14 9.81
CA GLN A 148 -7.06 -0.94 8.89
C GLN A 148 -6.49 -0.89 7.47
N LEU A 149 -6.03 0.28 7.01
CA LEU A 149 -5.38 0.40 5.70
C LEU A 149 -4.14 -0.52 5.62
N ILE A 150 -3.31 -0.52 6.67
CA ILE A 150 -2.13 -1.39 6.76
C ILE A 150 -2.54 -2.87 6.75
N ASP A 151 -3.56 -3.25 7.53
CA ASP A 151 -4.01 -4.65 7.59
C ASP A 151 -4.53 -5.14 6.23
N ILE A 152 -5.20 -4.27 5.47
CA ILE A 152 -5.68 -4.61 4.12
C ILE A 152 -4.50 -4.75 3.15
N ILE A 153 -3.60 -3.77 3.09
CA ILE A 153 -2.46 -3.75 2.16
C ILE A 153 -1.45 -4.88 2.46
N SER A 154 -1.29 -5.22 3.73
CA SER A 154 -0.37 -6.30 4.15
C SER A 154 -0.83 -7.69 3.72
N SER A 155 -2.08 -7.84 3.26
CA SER A 155 -2.61 -9.14 2.85
C SER A 155 -2.01 -9.61 1.53
N ASP A 156 -1.56 -10.87 1.49
CA ASP A 156 -1.12 -11.54 0.26
C ASP A 156 -2.29 -11.98 -0.63
N GLU A 157 -3.53 -11.94 -0.11
CA GLU A 157 -4.75 -12.39 -0.80
C GLU A 157 -5.53 -11.25 -1.46
N LEU A 158 -4.93 -10.06 -1.62
CA LEU A 158 -5.58 -8.94 -2.30
C LEU A 158 -5.91 -9.30 -3.75
N ASN A 159 -7.19 -9.19 -4.12
CA ASN A 159 -7.64 -9.40 -5.49
C ASN A 159 -7.27 -8.19 -6.37
N MET A 160 -5.99 -8.07 -6.69
CA MET A 160 -5.44 -6.97 -7.47
C MET A 160 -4.68 -7.49 -8.68
N THR A 161 -4.79 -6.75 -9.78
CA THR A 161 -4.08 -7.05 -11.04
C THR A 161 -2.60 -6.75 -10.95
N SER A 162 -2.20 -5.77 -10.14
CA SER A 162 -0.81 -5.37 -9.98
C SER A 162 -0.56 -4.70 -8.64
N GLU A 163 0.69 -4.76 -8.17
CA GLU A 163 1.14 -4.00 -6.99
C GLU A 163 1.18 -2.48 -7.28
N GLU A 164 1.27 -2.08 -8.56
CA GLU A 164 1.21 -0.67 -8.99
C GLU A 164 -0.15 -0.06 -8.61
N ASP A 165 -1.23 -0.83 -8.74
CA ASP A 165 -2.57 -0.41 -8.34
C ASP A 165 -2.69 -0.22 -6.81
N VAL A 166 -1.99 -1.04 -6.02
CA VAL A 166 -1.95 -0.92 -4.55
C VAL A 166 -1.24 0.37 -4.16
N PHE A 167 -0.10 0.65 -4.80
CA PHE A 167 0.63 1.91 -4.60
C PHE A 167 -0.22 3.13 -4.96
N ASN A 168 -0.91 3.11 -6.11
CA ASN A 168 -1.78 4.21 -6.51
C ASN A 168 -2.91 4.45 -5.51
N ALA A 169 -3.53 3.38 -4.99
CA ALA A 169 -4.56 3.48 -3.96
C ALA A 169 -4.02 4.11 -2.67
N VAL A 170 -2.82 3.70 -2.21
CA VAL A 170 -2.15 4.31 -1.05
C VAL A 170 -1.90 5.79 -1.26
N MET A 171 -1.35 6.17 -2.42
CA MET A 171 -1.06 7.57 -2.73
C MET A 171 -2.34 8.40 -2.79
N GLN A 172 -3.42 7.85 -3.34
CA GLN A 172 -4.74 8.49 -3.34
C GLN A 172 -5.27 8.70 -1.92
N TRP A 173 -5.16 7.70 -1.04
CA TRP A 173 -5.53 7.84 0.37
C TRP A 173 -4.70 8.94 1.05
N ILE A 174 -3.39 9.01 0.82
CA ILE A 174 -2.54 10.04 1.44
C ILE A 174 -2.88 11.43 0.89
N SER A 175 -3.22 11.54 -0.40
CA SER A 175 -3.55 12.81 -1.04
C SER A 175 -4.80 13.50 -0.46
N CYS A 176 -5.70 12.75 0.18
CA CYS A 176 -6.89 13.32 0.82
C CYS A 176 -6.59 14.17 2.06
N ASP A 177 -5.54 13.84 2.82
CA ASP A 177 -5.08 14.62 3.97
C ASP A 177 -3.56 14.54 4.11
N VAL A 178 -2.87 15.25 3.22
CA VAL A 178 -1.41 15.24 3.17
C VAL A 178 -0.79 15.75 4.49
N GLN A 179 -1.46 16.68 5.19
CA GLN A 179 -0.90 17.30 6.39
C GLN A 179 -0.78 16.28 7.54
N GLN A 180 -1.82 15.48 7.78
CA GLN A 180 -1.80 14.48 8.86
C GLN A 180 -1.22 13.13 8.40
N ARG A 181 -1.41 12.75 7.14
CA ARG A 181 -1.07 11.40 6.65
C ARG A 181 0.38 11.27 6.20
N LYS A 182 1.06 12.37 5.85
CA LYS A 182 2.47 12.34 5.42
C LYS A 182 3.40 11.68 6.44
N GLN A 183 3.16 11.86 7.74
CA GLN A 183 3.98 11.24 8.80
C GLN A 183 3.94 9.71 8.78
N TYR A 184 2.87 9.13 8.25
CA TYR A 184 2.64 7.69 8.22
C TYR A 184 3.09 7.03 6.91
N LEU A 185 3.41 7.82 5.90
CA LEU A 185 3.86 7.36 4.59
C LEU A 185 4.99 6.31 4.67
N PRO A 186 6.05 6.47 5.49
CA PRO A 186 7.11 5.46 5.59
C PRO A 186 6.58 4.10 6.04
N LYS A 187 5.75 4.11 7.08
CA LYS A 187 5.18 2.90 7.68
C LYS A 187 4.24 2.19 6.72
N ILE A 188 3.44 2.94 5.95
CA ILE A 188 2.50 2.35 4.98
C ILE A 188 3.27 1.74 3.80
N LEU A 189 4.30 2.42 3.30
CA LEU A 189 5.10 1.95 2.16
C LEU A 189 5.93 0.70 2.46
N GLU A 190 6.26 0.40 3.72
CA GLU A 190 6.89 -0.87 4.11
C GLU A 190 6.02 -2.10 3.80
N HIS A 191 4.70 -1.92 3.70
CA HIS A 191 3.75 -2.98 3.36
C HIS A 191 3.48 -3.09 1.86
N VAL A 192 3.98 -2.15 1.05
CA VAL A 192 3.84 -2.16 -0.42
C VAL A 192 5.03 -2.90 -1.04
N ARG A 193 4.75 -3.90 -1.87
CA ARG A 193 5.78 -4.81 -2.42
C ARG A 193 6.46 -4.21 -3.66
N PHE A 194 7.26 -3.16 -3.49
CA PHE A 194 8.04 -2.52 -4.57
C PHE A 194 8.76 -3.50 -5.53
N PRO A 195 9.32 -4.66 -5.09
CA PRO A 195 9.94 -5.62 -6.01
C PRO A 195 9.00 -6.22 -7.06
N LEU A 196 7.69 -6.19 -6.85
CA LEU A 196 6.69 -6.69 -7.80
C LEU A 196 6.24 -5.64 -8.83
N MET A 197 6.72 -4.40 -8.72
CA MET A 197 6.39 -3.31 -9.66
C MET A 197 7.35 -3.26 -10.84
N SER A 198 6.91 -2.69 -11.97
CA SER A 198 7.79 -2.50 -13.11
C SER A 198 8.84 -1.41 -12.87
N ALA A 199 10.05 -1.60 -13.37
CA ALA A 199 11.13 -0.61 -13.28
C ALA A 199 10.72 0.75 -13.89
N ARG A 200 9.89 0.74 -14.94
CA ARG A 200 9.35 1.95 -15.57
C ARG A 200 8.46 2.73 -14.61
N PHE A 201 7.59 2.05 -13.85
CA PHE A 201 6.69 2.68 -12.89
C PHE A 201 7.46 3.27 -11.69
N LEU A 202 8.45 2.52 -11.17
CA LEU A 202 9.29 2.97 -10.06
C LEU A 202 10.06 4.26 -10.40
N VAL A 203 10.52 4.40 -11.64
CA VAL A 203 11.32 5.55 -12.06
C VAL A 203 10.45 6.74 -12.45
N ASN A 204 9.42 6.51 -13.25
CA ASN A 204 8.61 7.60 -13.79
C ASN A 204 7.57 8.11 -12.80
N THR A 205 6.99 7.23 -11.98
CA THR A 205 5.89 7.56 -11.08
C THR A 205 6.40 7.72 -9.65
N VAL A 206 6.97 6.66 -9.06
CA VAL A 206 7.35 6.65 -7.64
C VAL A 206 8.47 7.66 -7.35
N SER A 207 9.51 7.70 -8.17
CA SER A 207 10.67 8.59 -7.96
C SER A 207 10.37 10.07 -8.28
N SER A 208 9.38 10.31 -9.14
CA SER A 208 8.95 11.66 -9.54
C SER A 208 7.95 12.28 -8.56
N ASP A 209 7.31 11.48 -7.70
CA ASP A 209 6.26 11.95 -6.80
C ASP A 209 6.83 12.96 -5.77
N PRO A 210 6.24 14.17 -5.63
CA PRO A 210 6.74 15.19 -4.70
C PRO A 210 6.77 14.77 -3.23
N LEU A 211 5.85 13.90 -2.79
CA LEU A 211 5.77 13.45 -1.40
C LEU A 211 6.93 12.51 -1.07
N ILE A 212 7.23 11.58 -1.98
CA ILE A 212 8.32 10.62 -1.85
C ILE A 212 9.66 11.31 -2.08
N ARG A 213 9.72 12.27 -3.02
CA ARG A 213 10.91 13.06 -3.34
C ARG A 213 11.48 13.79 -2.13
N SER A 214 10.60 14.31 -1.27
CA SER A 214 11.02 15.08 -0.08
C SER A 214 11.78 14.26 0.98
N ASP A 215 11.60 12.93 1.01
CA ASP A 215 12.20 12.00 1.98
C ASP A 215 13.02 10.88 1.29
N GLN A 216 13.51 11.15 0.07
CA GLN A 216 14.16 10.21 -0.86
C GLN A 216 15.22 9.29 -0.22
N ALA A 217 15.94 9.78 0.80
CA ALA A 217 17.00 9.03 1.48
C ALA A 217 16.51 7.73 2.16
N LYS A 218 15.23 7.66 2.57
CA LYS A 218 14.67 6.47 3.25
C LYS A 218 14.13 5.43 2.27
N TYR A 219 13.51 5.88 1.18
CA TYR A 219 12.84 5.00 0.21
C TYR A 219 13.79 4.37 -0.82
N TYR A 220 14.99 4.96 -0.99
CA TYR A 220 16.05 4.42 -1.85
C TYR A 220 16.48 2.98 -1.51
N LEU A 221 16.31 2.59 -0.24
CA LEU A 221 16.64 1.25 0.26
C LEU A 221 15.59 0.20 -0.12
N LEU A 222 14.36 0.60 -0.46
CA LEU A 222 13.26 -0.31 -0.82
C LEU A 222 13.26 -0.68 -2.32
N LEU A 223 14.07 0.01 -3.13
CA LEU A 223 14.19 -0.29 -4.56
C LEU A 223 15.15 -1.48 -4.80
N PRO A 224 14.85 -2.37 -5.77
CA PRO A 224 15.72 -3.45 -6.22
C PRO A 224 17.16 -2.97 -6.46
N GLN A 225 18.17 -3.82 -6.17
CA GLN A 225 19.59 -3.46 -6.31
C GLN A 225 19.94 -2.95 -7.72
N GLU A 226 19.24 -3.44 -8.76
CA GLU A 226 19.40 -3.02 -10.15
C GLU A 226 19.03 -1.54 -10.39
N LEU A 227 18.11 -0.98 -9.58
CA LEU A 227 17.71 0.43 -9.62
C LEU A 227 18.57 1.31 -8.69
N ARG A 228 19.27 0.74 -7.71
CA ARG A 228 20.22 1.48 -6.85
C ARG A 228 21.44 2.02 -7.63
N GLY A 229 21.68 1.51 -8.85
CA GLY A 229 22.74 1.98 -9.76
C GLY A 229 22.43 3.30 -10.47
N TRP A 230 21.17 3.75 -10.48
CA TRP A 230 20.85 5.12 -10.89
C TRP A 230 21.00 6.04 -9.67
N CYS A 231 22.19 6.62 -9.52
CA CYS A 231 22.36 7.75 -8.63
C CYS A 231 21.41 8.87 -9.11
N SER A 232 20.45 9.26 -8.27
CA SER A 232 19.57 10.44 -8.44
C SER A 232 20.32 11.78 -8.40
N GLY A 233 21.65 11.77 -8.45
CA GLY A 233 22.39 12.94 -8.87
C GLY A 233 22.06 13.15 -10.35
N GLY A 234 21.08 14.00 -10.63
CA GLY A 234 20.81 14.47 -11.99
C GLY A 234 22.12 14.83 -12.68
N ALA A 235 22.16 14.67 -14.00
CA ALA A 235 23.38 14.85 -14.79
C ALA A 235 24.28 15.97 -14.24
N ILE A 236 25.53 15.64 -13.92
CA ILE A 236 26.46 16.59 -13.30
C ILE A 236 27.49 17.05 -14.33
N ALA A 237 27.95 18.29 -14.16
CA ALA A 237 29.06 18.85 -14.96
C ALA A 237 30.37 18.88 -14.16
N SER A 238 30.31 18.77 -12.83
CA SER A 238 31.47 18.77 -11.96
C SER A 238 32.33 17.53 -12.17
N VAL A 239 33.64 17.73 -12.17
CA VAL A 239 34.63 16.67 -12.31
C VAL A 239 35.62 16.79 -11.17
N GLU A 240 35.97 15.66 -10.56
CA GLU A 240 36.95 15.57 -9.49
C GLU A 240 38.18 14.81 -9.98
N MET A 241 39.35 15.30 -9.61
CA MET A 241 40.62 14.62 -9.84
C MET A 241 41.15 14.11 -8.49
N PHE A 242 41.44 12.83 -8.43
CA PHE A 242 42.07 12.19 -7.28
C PHE A 242 43.59 12.11 -7.50
N ASP A 243 44.36 12.65 -6.56
CA ASP A 243 45.81 12.49 -6.54
C ASP A 243 46.18 11.30 -5.62
N PRO A 244 46.72 10.19 -6.16
CA PRO A 244 47.04 9.01 -5.37
C PRO A 244 48.25 9.20 -4.44
N VAL A 245 49.07 10.24 -4.66
CA VAL A 245 50.26 10.51 -3.85
C VAL A 245 49.89 11.28 -2.60
N THR A 246 49.04 12.30 -2.72
CA THR A 246 48.55 13.10 -1.58
C THR A 246 47.30 12.52 -0.94
N ASN A 247 46.62 11.58 -1.62
CA ASN A 247 45.32 11.01 -1.23
C ASN A 247 44.22 12.08 -1.09
N GLU A 248 44.31 13.14 -1.89
CA GLU A 248 43.34 14.24 -1.90
C GLU A 248 42.50 14.24 -3.18
N ARG A 249 41.27 14.74 -3.06
CA ARG A 249 40.38 15.01 -4.20
C ARG A 249 40.31 16.51 -4.41
N ARG A 250 40.52 16.94 -5.65
CA ARG A 250 40.36 18.35 -6.05
C ARG A 250 39.32 18.47 -7.15
N ALA A 251 38.49 19.50 -7.06
CA ALA A 251 37.61 19.88 -8.16
C ALA A 251 38.45 20.39 -9.33
N VAL A 252 38.16 19.90 -10.54
CA VAL A 252 38.73 20.41 -11.81
C VAL A 252 37.62 21.11 -12.60
N SER A 253 38.00 21.76 -13.70
CA SER A 253 37.04 22.53 -14.49
C SER A 253 35.84 21.68 -14.90
N PRO A 254 34.61 22.21 -14.77
CA PRO A 254 33.41 21.47 -15.11
C PRO A 254 33.26 21.33 -16.64
N MET A 255 32.57 20.27 -17.08
CA MET A 255 32.15 20.11 -18.48
C MET A 255 31.16 21.21 -18.90
N SER A 256 31.06 21.44 -20.20
CA SER A 256 30.10 22.41 -20.75
C SER A 256 28.67 21.90 -20.67
N LYS A 257 28.48 20.58 -20.84
CA LYS A 257 27.18 19.92 -20.66
C LYS A 257 27.23 18.99 -19.46
N ARG A 258 26.11 18.96 -18.73
CA ARG A 258 25.85 17.98 -17.68
C ARG A 258 25.69 16.59 -18.31
N ARG A 259 26.24 15.54 -17.68
CA ARG A 259 26.16 14.17 -18.22
C ARG A 259 25.91 13.13 -17.11
N CYS A 260 25.04 12.15 -17.37
CA CYS A 260 24.98 10.88 -16.65
C CYS A 260 25.06 9.70 -17.65
N GLY A 261 25.58 8.55 -17.21
CA GLY A 261 25.82 7.40 -18.09
C GLY A 261 26.83 7.70 -19.22
N VAL A 262 27.76 8.64 -18.98
CA VAL A 262 28.79 9.05 -19.93
C VAL A 262 29.85 7.97 -20.09
N GLY A 263 30.29 7.74 -21.32
CA GLY A 263 31.44 6.90 -21.60
C GLY A 263 32.72 7.75 -21.64
N VAL A 264 33.76 7.31 -20.95
CA VAL A 264 35.04 8.04 -20.89
C VAL A 264 36.20 7.20 -21.42
N ALA A 265 37.15 7.85 -22.10
CA ALA A 265 38.39 7.23 -22.56
C ALA A 265 39.55 8.22 -22.58
N VAL A 266 40.78 7.72 -22.48
CA VAL A 266 41.99 8.54 -22.55
C VAL A 266 42.73 8.25 -23.84
N LEU A 267 42.98 9.29 -24.65
CA LEU A 267 43.78 9.21 -25.88
C LEU A 267 44.73 10.41 -25.93
N ASN A 268 46.01 10.16 -26.18
CA ASN A 268 47.06 11.21 -26.26
C ASN A 268 47.08 12.14 -25.04
N ASN A 269 46.93 11.58 -23.83
CA ASN A 269 46.86 12.31 -22.54
C ASN A 269 45.68 13.28 -22.39
N LEU A 270 44.68 13.20 -23.27
CA LEU A 270 43.42 13.93 -23.16
C LEU A 270 42.31 12.97 -22.74
N LEU A 271 41.43 13.43 -21.87
CA LEU A 271 40.27 12.66 -21.42
C LEU A 271 39.07 13.02 -22.30
N TYR A 272 38.45 12.03 -22.93
CA TYR A 272 37.29 12.19 -23.81
C TYR A 272 36.03 11.74 -23.10
N ALA A 273 35.01 12.61 -23.07
CA ALA A 273 33.68 12.32 -22.58
C ALA A 273 32.71 12.20 -23.76
N VAL A 274 32.16 11.00 -23.99
CA VAL A 274 31.32 10.66 -25.14
C VAL A 274 29.90 10.36 -24.70
N GLY A 275 28.94 11.10 -25.24
CA GLY A 275 27.51 10.86 -25.02
C GLY A 275 27.04 11.06 -23.57
N GLY A 276 26.01 10.33 -23.18
CA GLY A 276 25.32 10.45 -21.90
C GLY A 276 23.96 11.16 -22.03
N HIS A 277 23.36 11.47 -20.89
CA HIS A 277 22.10 12.18 -20.79
C HIS A 277 22.28 13.42 -19.90
N ASP A 278 21.74 14.57 -20.31
CA ASP A 278 21.90 15.85 -19.59
C ASP A 278 20.80 16.15 -18.56
N GLY A 279 19.89 15.19 -18.37
CA GLY A 279 18.70 15.33 -17.53
C GLY A 279 17.43 15.64 -18.34
N VAL A 280 17.56 16.05 -19.60
CA VAL A 280 16.45 16.37 -20.51
C VAL A 280 16.54 15.60 -21.83
N SER A 281 17.75 15.43 -22.38
CA SER A 281 17.99 14.84 -23.68
C SER A 281 19.25 13.97 -23.71
N TYR A 282 19.24 12.99 -24.61
CA TYR A 282 20.43 12.20 -24.91
C TYR A 282 21.40 13.01 -25.76
N LEU A 283 22.68 12.96 -25.37
CA LEU A 283 23.74 13.72 -26.02
C LEU A 283 24.44 12.86 -27.08
N ASN A 284 24.71 13.48 -28.24
CA ASN A 284 25.68 13.00 -29.22
C ASN A 284 27.00 13.81 -29.16
N SER A 285 27.09 14.83 -28.31
CA SER A 285 28.27 15.68 -28.18
C SER A 285 29.43 14.94 -27.51
N VAL A 286 30.65 15.27 -27.93
CA VAL A 286 31.90 14.79 -27.35
C VAL A 286 32.67 15.99 -26.81
N GLU A 287 33.23 15.87 -25.61
CA GLU A 287 34.10 16.90 -25.01
C GLU A 287 35.45 16.26 -24.69
N LYS A 288 36.54 17.00 -24.86
CA LYS A 288 37.88 16.59 -24.41
C LYS A 288 38.35 17.51 -23.28
N PHE A 289 38.95 16.91 -22.26
CA PHE A 289 39.61 17.60 -21.17
C PHE A 289 41.11 17.52 -21.32
N ASP A 290 41.75 18.67 -21.23
CA ASP A 290 43.19 18.79 -21.15
C ASP A 290 43.62 19.03 -19.70
N PRO A 291 44.30 18.06 -19.07
CA PRO A 291 44.76 18.19 -17.68
C PRO A 291 45.87 19.23 -17.50
N GLN A 292 46.59 19.63 -18.56
CA GLN A 292 47.64 20.65 -18.47
C GLN A 292 47.04 22.05 -18.37
N THR A 293 46.01 22.32 -19.17
CA THR A 293 45.31 23.62 -19.17
C THR A 293 44.13 23.66 -18.20
N ASN A 294 43.71 22.51 -17.67
CA ASN A 294 42.52 22.35 -16.85
C ASN A 294 41.27 22.92 -17.55
N GLN A 295 41.08 22.57 -18.83
CA GLN A 295 39.96 23.06 -19.63
C GLN A 295 39.28 21.94 -20.41
N TRP A 296 37.97 22.08 -20.59
CA TRP A 296 37.18 21.27 -21.51
C TRP A 296 37.03 21.99 -22.84
N ASN A 297 37.12 21.26 -23.95
CA ASN A 297 36.90 21.77 -25.29
C ASN A 297 35.90 20.89 -26.06
N ASN A 298 35.00 21.54 -26.80
CA ASN A 298 33.91 20.95 -27.59
C ASN A 298 34.20 20.92 -29.10
N ASP A 299 35.40 21.30 -29.53
CA ASP A 299 35.87 21.32 -30.94
C ASP A 299 36.17 19.90 -31.45
N ILE A 300 35.25 18.96 -31.23
CA ILE A 300 35.32 17.58 -31.68
C ILE A 300 34.01 17.25 -32.41
N ALA A 301 34.12 16.50 -33.51
CA ALA A 301 32.95 16.04 -34.25
C ALA A 301 32.00 15.24 -33.32
N PRO A 302 30.70 15.52 -33.32
CA PRO A 302 29.74 14.77 -32.53
C PRO A 302 29.61 13.33 -33.07
N ALA A 303 29.13 12.44 -32.22
CA ALA A 303 28.75 11.09 -32.64
C ALA A 303 27.56 11.15 -33.62
N SER A 304 27.49 10.16 -34.51
CA SER A 304 26.42 10.04 -35.51
C SER A 304 25.02 9.82 -34.93
N SER A 305 24.92 9.39 -33.68
CA SER A 305 23.66 9.23 -32.95
C SER A 305 23.86 9.58 -31.48
N CYS A 306 22.77 9.94 -30.79
CA CYS A 306 22.79 10.08 -29.33
C CYS A 306 23.01 8.71 -28.67
N ARG A 307 23.73 8.67 -27.54
CA ARG A 307 24.12 7.42 -26.88
C ARG A 307 24.16 7.62 -25.36
N THR A 308 23.68 6.66 -24.57
CA THR A 308 23.83 6.62 -23.10
C THR A 308 24.32 5.24 -22.66
N SER A 309 24.90 5.14 -21.45
CA SER A 309 25.55 3.93 -20.94
C SER A 309 26.60 3.41 -21.91
N VAL A 310 27.45 4.34 -22.37
CA VAL A 310 28.39 4.10 -23.47
C VAL A 310 29.64 3.39 -22.95
N GLY A 311 29.95 2.23 -23.52
CA GLY A 311 31.27 1.61 -23.39
C GLY A 311 32.23 2.27 -24.38
N VAL A 312 33.32 2.88 -23.89
CA VAL A 312 34.31 3.55 -24.74
C VAL A 312 35.66 2.85 -24.60
N ALA A 313 36.30 2.56 -25.72
CA ALA A 313 37.60 1.92 -25.79
C ALA A 313 38.52 2.67 -26.77
N VAL A 314 39.82 2.55 -26.56
CA VAL A 314 40.83 3.11 -27.47
C VAL A 314 41.55 1.96 -28.16
N LEU A 315 41.57 1.99 -29.49
CA LEU A 315 42.24 0.98 -30.31
C LEU A 315 42.96 1.67 -31.47
N SER A 316 44.25 1.36 -31.65
CA SER A 316 45.07 1.88 -32.76
C SER A 316 45.04 3.40 -32.92
N GLY A 317 45.00 4.16 -31.82
CA GLY A 317 44.97 5.63 -31.84
C GLY A 317 43.58 6.24 -32.10
N CYS A 318 42.53 5.43 -32.15
CA CYS A 318 41.15 5.86 -32.36
C CYS A 318 40.28 5.55 -31.13
N VAL A 319 39.31 6.43 -30.84
CA VAL A 319 38.30 6.23 -29.79
C VAL A 319 37.06 5.56 -30.40
N TYR A 320 36.67 4.41 -29.86
CA TYR A 320 35.48 3.64 -30.25
C TYR A 320 34.43 3.72 -29.14
N SER A 321 33.20 4.06 -29.51
CA SER A 321 32.07 4.10 -28.58
C SER A 321 31.01 3.06 -28.97
N MET A 322 30.67 2.17 -28.05
CA MET A 322 29.62 1.16 -28.19
C MET A 322 28.49 1.44 -27.20
N SER A 323 27.24 1.40 -27.66
CA SER A 323 26.06 1.59 -26.82
C SER A 323 24.90 0.75 -27.35
N ASN A 324 24.19 0.07 -26.44
CA ASN A 324 23.02 -0.75 -26.78
C ASN A 324 21.69 0.03 -26.70
N ILE A 325 21.75 1.30 -26.32
CA ILE A 325 20.60 2.20 -26.15
C ILE A 325 20.68 3.26 -27.25
N ARG A 326 19.64 3.33 -28.09
CA ARG A 326 19.42 4.33 -29.15
C ARG A 326 18.31 5.28 -28.75
#